data_AF-A0A498R0X4-F1
#
_entry.id   AF-A0A498R0X4-F1
#
_cell.length_a   1.000
_cell.length_b   1.000
_cell.length_c   1.000
_cell.angle_alpha   90.00
_cell.angle_beta   90.00
_cell.angle_gamma   90.00
#
_symmetry.space_group_name_H-M   'P 1'
#
loop_
_entity.id
_entity.type
_entity.pdbx_description
1 polymer ?
#
loop_
_entity_poly.entity_id
_entity_poly.type
_entity_poly.pdbx_seq_one_letter_code
_entity_poly.pdbx_strand_id
1 'polypeptide(L)'
;MVAFTGASDALDCALALQRAPLARLRLRIGLHTGEVRMRDPKDPANYVGPTINHPARLRDLAHGGQTVLSGTTSDLVSDQLPAGVWLTDLGTHPLRDLPRPERVTQLCHPDPRTDFPPLRLPKTIAAQGLPPQLTSFAGLPSIDLARDQWRTDRSAR
;
A
#
# COMPACT_ATOMS: atom_id res chain seq x y z
N MET A 1 10.11 -11.14 -2.10
CA MET A 1 9.82 -10.75 -0.70
C MET A 1 10.56 -11.74 0.18
N VAL A 2 11.13 -11.27 1.30
CA VAL A 2 11.82 -12.10 2.28
C VAL A 2 11.18 -11.81 3.63
N ALA A 3 11.02 -12.83 4.47
CA ALA A 3 10.46 -12.71 5.80
C ALA A 3 11.54 -12.99 6.85
N PHE A 4 11.46 -12.30 7.98
CA PHE A 4 12.36 -12.44 9.12
C PHE A 4 11.53 -12.63 10.38
N THR A 5 12.11 -13.31 11.37
CA THR A 5 11.50 -13.46 12.69
C THR A 5 11.57 -12.17 13.51
N GLY A 6 12.60 -11.35 13.30
CA GLY A 6 12.81 -10.07 13.99
C GLY A 6 12.88 -8.87 13.04
N ALA A 7 12.41 -7.71 13.51
CA ALA A 7 12.51 -6.46 12.77
C ALA A 7 13.97 -5.98 12.62
N SER A 8 14.80 -6.19 13.64
CA SER A 8 16.24 -5.87 13.61
C SER A 8 16.98 -6.69 12.56
N ASP A 9 16.70 -8.00 12.43
CA ASP A 9 17.30 -8.85 11.39
C ASP A 9 16.96 -8.35 9.98
N ALA A 10 15.71 -7.93 9.77
CA ALA A 10 15.27 -7.36 8.50
C ALA A 10 15.98 -6.02 8.19
N LEU A 11 16.18 -5.18 9.21
CA LEU A 11 16.89 -3.91 9.11
C LEU A 11 18.37 -4.13 8.76
N ASP A 12 19.05 -5.05 9.45
CA ASP A 12 20.45 -5.38 9.20
C ASP A 12 20.64 -5.95 7.79
N CYS A 13 19.74 -6.84 7.36
CA CYS A 13 19.73 -7.35 6.00
C CYS A 13 19.56 -6.21 4.97
N ALA A 14 18.61 -5.30 5.19
CA ALA A 14 18.38 -4.17 4.30
C ALA A 14 19.60 -3.23 4.24
N LEU A 15 20.26 -2.97 5.37
CA LEU A 15 21.47 -2.17 5.43
C LEU A 15 22.62 -2.84 4.65
N ALA A 16 22.82 -4.14 4.85
CA ALA A 16 23.82 -4.92 4.11
C ALA A 16 23.56 -4.89 2.60
N LEU A 17 22.29 -5.03 2.18
CA LEU A 17 21.90 -4.96 0.77
C LEU A 17 22.15 -3.58 0.15
N GLN A 18 21.91 -2.48 0.88
CA GLN A 18 22.21 -1.14 0.37
C GLN A 18 23.71 -0.84 0.27
N ARG A 19 24.53 -1.47 1.13
CA ARG A 19 25.99 -1.31 1.15
C ARG A 19 26.72 -2.27 0.20
N ALA A 20 26.03 -3.29 -0.31
CA ALA A 20 26.62 -4.25 -1.22
C ALA A 20 27.11 -3.55 -2.52
N PRO A 21 28.25 -3.97 -3.09
CA PRO A 21 28.84 -3.36 -4.29
C PRO A 21 28.09 -3.78 -5.56
N LEU A 22 26.81 -3.41 -5.65
CA LEU A 22 25.90 -3.75 -6.73
C LEU A 22 26.08 -2.80 -7.92
N ALA A 23 27.23 -2.86 -8.61
CA ALA A 23 27.56 -2.14 -9.83
C ALA A 23 26.78 -0.82 -10.07
N ARG A 24 25.67 -0.88 -10.84
CA ARG A 24 24.77 0.27 -11.11
C ARG A 24 23.35 0.09 -10.57
N LEU A 25 23.09 -0.98 -9.82
CA LEU A 25 21.75 -1.38 -9.43
C LEU A 25 21.40 -0.75 -8.08
N ARG A 26 20.49 0.23 -8.10
CA ARG A 26 20.07 0.97 -6.90
C ARG A 26 18.79 0.36 -6.33
N LEU A 27 18.93 -0.42 -5.26
CA LEU A 27 17.81 -1.14 -4.65
C LEU A 27 16.82 -0.18 -4.00
N ARG A 28 15.53 -0.45 -4.20
CA ARG A 28 14.43 0.14 -3.43
C ARG A 28 14.01 -0.89 -2.42
N ILE A 29 14.04 -0.56 -1.14
CA ILE A 29 13.70 -1.51 -0.08
C ILE A 29 12.59 -0.91 0.78
N GLY A 30 11.58 -1.72 1.09
CA GLY A 30 10.49 -1.38 2.00
C GLY A 30 10.40 -2.44 3.10
N LEU A 31 10.42 -2.02 4.35
CA LEU A 31 10.28 -2.90 5.51
C LEU A 31 8.95 -2.66 6.21
N HIS A 32 8.27 -3.74 6.56
CA HIS A 32 7.05 -3.70 7.34
C HIS A 32 7.00 -4.89 8.29
N THR A 33 6.52 -4.64 9.50
CA THR A 33 6.24 -5.64 10.53
C THR A 33 4.75 -5.65 10.79
N GLY A 34 4.14 -6.83 10.74
CA GLY A 34 2.73 -7.01 11.04
C GLY A 34 2.33 -8.47 11.06
N GLU A 35 1.13 -8.72 11.54
CA GLU A 35 0.56 -10.06 11.63
C GLU A 35 0.37 -10.68 10.25
N VAL A 36 0.80 -11.93 10.09
CA VAL A 36 0.60 -12.75 8.89
C VAL A 36 0.09 -14.12 9.30
N ARG A 37 -0.78 -14.72 8.48
CA ARG A 37 -1.19 -16.11 8.69
C ARG A 37 -0.41 -17.01 7.75
N MET A 38 0.14 -18.09 8.29
CA MET A 38 0.72 -19.15 7.48
C MET A 38 -0.42 -20.02 6.94
N ARG A 39 -0.47 -20.23 5.63
CA ARG A 39 -1.51 -21.04 4.99
C ARG A 39 -1.27 -22.54 5.18
N ASP A 40 -0.02 -22.98 5.10
CA ASP A 40 0.40 -24.36 5.32
C ASP A 40 1.68 -24.40 6.17
N PRO A 41 1.66 -25.02 7.37
CA PRO A 41 2.85 -25.20 8.20
C PRO A 41 4.01 -25.96 7.53
N LYS A 42 3.73 -26.74 6.48
CA LYS A 42 4.73 -27.48 5.70
C LYS A 42 5.33 -26.66 4.56
N ASP A 43 4.74 -25.50 4.24
CA ASP A 43 5.26 -24.55 3.26
C ASP A 43 5.53 -23.19 3.93
N PRO A 44 6.73 -23.00 4.51
CA PRO A 44 7.07 -21.83 5.30
C PRO A 44 7.07 -20.52 4.50
N ALA A 45 6.97 -20.56 3.17
CA ALA A 45 6.88 -19.37 2.32
C ALA A 45 5.43 -18.93 2.03
N ASN A 46 4.44 -19.73 2.41
CA ASN A 46 3.04 -19.53 2.03
C ASN A 46 2.28 -18.66 3.04
N TYR A 47 2.69 -17.40 3.16
CA TYR A 47 2.00 -16.40 3.96
C TYR A 47 0.77 -15.86 3.22
N VAL A 48 -0.29 -15.57 3.97
CA VAL A 48 -1.50 -14.90 3.46
C VAL A 48 -1.95 -13.82 4.44
N GLY A 49 -2.52 -12.74 3.90
CA GLY A 49 -3.09 -11.66 4.70
C GLY A 49 -2.86 -10.27 4.10
N PRO A 50 -3.54 -9.24 4.62
CA PRO A 50 -3.44 -7.87 4.12
C PRO A 50 -2.01 -7.29 4.22
N THR A 51 -1.24 -7.78 5.19
CA THR A 51 0.13 -7.37 5.53
C THR A 51 1.16 -7.75 4.45
N ILE A 52 0.91 -8.80 3.66
CA ILE A 52 1.94 -9.41 2.81
C ILE A 52 2.46 -8.47 1.71
N ASN A 53 1.57 -7.63 1.16
CA ASN A 53 1.93 -6.69 0.10
C ASN A 53 2.27 -5.31 0.64
N HIS A 54 2.12 -5.08 1.95
CA HIS A 54 2.44 -3.80 2.58
C HIS A 54 3.90 -3.36 2.36
N PRO A 55 4.95 -4.21 2.55
CA PRO A 55 6.33 -3.80 2.27
C PRO A 55 6.56 -3.48 0.78
N ALA A 56 5.85 -4.15 -0.14
CA ALA A 56 5.92 -3.81 -1.57
C ALA A 56 5.34 -2.42 -1.86
N ARG A 57 4.21 -2.07 -1.23
CA ARG A 57 3.58 -0.74 -1.36
C ARG A 57 4.48 0.36 -0.78
N LEU A 58 5.12 0.12 0.36
CA LEU A 58 6.11 1.03 0.95
C LEU A 58 7.31 1.22 0.01
N ARG A 59 7.90 0.12 -0.47
CA ARG A 59 9.00 0.14 -1.44
C ARG A 59 8.68 0.96 -2.69
N ASP A 60 7.42 0.94 -3.14
CA ASP A 60 7.01 1.69 -4.32
C ASP A 60 7.05 3.21 -4.11
N LEU A 61 6.99 3.69 -2.87
CA LEU A 61 7.25 5.10 -2.52
C LEU A 61 8.74 5.48 -2.63
N ALA A 62 9.64 4.52 -2.42
CA ALA A 62 11.07 4.77 -2.22
C ALA A 62 11.88 4.95 -3.53
N HIS A 63 12.86 5.83 -3.54
CA HIS A 63 13.80 6.01 -4.66
C HIS A 63 14.88 4.94 -4.70
N GLY A 64 15.58 4.81 -5.84
CA GLY A 64 16.70 3.87 -5.94
C GLY A 64 17.82 4.19 -4.94
N GLY A 65 18.18 3.22 -4.10
CA GLY A 65 19.13 3.35 -3.00
C GLY A 65 18.48 3.75 -1.67
N GLN A 66 17.15 3.92 -1.64
CA GLN A 66 16.41 4.30 -0.44
C GLN A 66 15.79 3.06 0.21
N THR A 67 15.91 3.00 1.54
CA THR A 67 15.21 2.04 2.39
C THR A 67 14.17 2.79 3.21
N VAL A 68 12.91 2.40 3.08
CA VAL A 68 11.80 2.99 3.85
C VAL A 68 11.17 1.95 4.77
N LEU A 69 10.70 2.40 5.92
CA LEU A 69 10.12 1.59 6.97
C LEU A 69 8.70 2.07 7.25
N SER A 70 7.83 1.10 7.57
CA SER A 70 6.54 1.37 8.20
C SER A 70 6.74 1.94 9.60
N GLY A 71 5.73 2.65 10.12
CA GLY A 71 5.75 3.21 11.47
C GLY A 71 5.98 2.13 12.52
N THR A 72 5.28 1.00 12.40
CA THR A 72 5.45 -0.17 13.29
C THR A 72 6.89 -0.71 13.29
N THR A 73 7.53 -0.82 12.12
CA THR A 73 8.91 -1.33 12.06
C THR A 73 9.87 -0.32 12.65
N SER A 74 9.64 0.98 12.38
CA SER A 74 10.41 2.08 12.95
C SER A 74 10.41 2.06 14.48
N ASP A 75 9.26 1.82 15.10
CA ASP A 75 9.12 1.77 16.56
C ASP A 75 9.81 0.55 17.17
N LEU A 76 9.76 -0.60 16.49
CA LEU A 76 10.37 -1.83 17.00
C LEU A 76 11.90 -1.81 16.98
N VAL A 77 12.50 -1.05 16.06
CA VAL A 77 13.96 -1.01 15.87
C VAL A 77 14.64 0.21 16.47
N SER A 78 13.89 1.20 16.97
CA SER A 78 14.43 2.50 17.40
C SER A 78 15.54 2.37 18.43
N ASP A 79 15.41 1.42 19.34
CA ASP A 79 16.33 1.22 20.47
C ASP A 79 17.48 0.26 20.15
N GLN A 80 17.49 -0.31 18.95
CA GLN A 80 18.43 -1.36 18.52
C GLN A 80 19.13 -1.03 17.20
N LEU A 81 19.18 0.25 16.83
CA LEU A 81 19.84 0.67 15.60
C LEU A 81 21.35 0.39 15.67
N PRO A 82 21.95 -0.17 14.61
CA PRO A 82 23.40 -0.30 14.51
C PRO A 82 24.12 1.04 14.63
N ALA A 83 25.40 1.01 15.02
CA ALA A 83 26.20 2.22 15.15
C ALA A 83 26.24 3.04 13.84
N GLY A 84 26.00 4.34 13.94
CA GLY A 84 26.00 5.26 12.78
C GLY A 84 24.76 5.16 11.89
N VAL A 85 23.77 4.36 12.27
CA VAL A 85 22.46 4.30 11.60
C VAL A 85 21.46 5.17 12.36
N TRP A 86 20.60 5.87 11.63
CA TRP A 86 19.49 6.63 12.22
C TRP A 86 18.25 6.54 11.35
N LEU A 87 17.11 6.96 11.91
CA LEU A 87 15.85 7.04 11.19
C LEU A 87 15.46 8.50 10.97
N THR A 88 14.97 8.80 9.77
CA THR A 88 14.42 10.12 9.44
C THR A 88 12.94 9.99 9.14
N ASP A 89 12.10 10.75 9.84
CA ASP A 89 10.66 10.76 9.58
C ASP A 89 10.38 11.42 8.22
N LEU A 90 9.57 10.74 7.39
CA LEU A 90 9.13 11.24 6.10
C LEU A 90 7.65 11.62 6.11
N GLY A 91 7.00 11.62 7.28
CA GLY A 91 5.59 11.88 7.47
C GLY A 91 4.68 10.69 7.16
N THR A 92 3.39 11.00 7.02
CA THR A 92 2.32 10.01 6.90
C THR A 92 1.70 10.05 5.51
N HIS A 93 1.60 8.89 4.84
CA HIS A 93 1.23 8.77 3.44
C HIS A 93 0.13 7.73 3.20
N PRO A 94 -0.84 7.99 2.31
CA PRO A 94 -1.79 6.96 1.92
C PRO A 94 -1.07 5.85 1.14
N LEU A 95 -1.32 4.61 1.53
CA LEU A 95 -0.90 3.43 0.77
C LEU A 95 -2.12 2.77 0.13
N ARG A 96 -1.93 2.30 -1.12
CA ARG A 96 -2.99 1.62 -1.87
C ARG A 96 -3.58 0.46 -1.06
N ASP A 97 -4.90 0.34 -1.05
CA ASP A 97 -5.67 -0.72 -0.37
C ASP A 97 -5.44 -0.81 1.16
N LEU A 98 -4.87 0.23 1.78
CA LEU A 98 -4.81 0.34 3.23
C LEU A 98 -5.89 1.33 3.72
N PRO A 99 -6.65 0.98 4.77
CA PRO A 99 -7.74 1.84 5.26
C PRO A 99 -7.22 3.07 6.00
N ARG A 100 -5.98 3.05 6.48
CA ARG A 100 -5.35 4.15 7.21
C ARG A 100 -4.05 4.55 6.52
N PRO A 101 -3.70 5.85 6.50
CA PRO A 101 -2.37 6.30 6.10
C PRO A 101 -1.28 5.65 6.94
N GLU A 102 -0.12 5.41 6.32
CA GLU A 102 1.05 4.79 6.94
C GLU A 102 2.09 5.86 7.28
N ARG A 103 2.62 5.83 8.51
CA ARG A 103 3.80 6.63 8.85
C ARG A 103 5.01 6.00 8.19
N VAL A 104 5.80 6.80 7.48
CA VAL A 104 6.96 6.31 6.73
C VAL A 104 8.21 6.96 7.30
N THR A 105 9.20 6.13 7.64
CA THR A 105 10.54 6.61 8.01
C THR A 105 11.58 6.08 7.03
N GLN A 106 12.71 6.79 6.90
CA GLN A 106 13.86 6.36 6.11
C GLN A 106 14.95 5.81 7.02
N LEU A 107 15.54 4.69 6.62
CA LEU A 107 16.80 4.21 7.19
C LEU A 107 17.97 4.96 6.57
N CYS A 108 18.78 5.60 7.41
CA CYS A 108 19.92 6.41 7.00
C CYS A 108 21.21 5.84 7.59
N HIS A 109 22.30 5.95 6.82
CA HIS A 109 23.66 5.54 7.20
C HIS A 109 24.66 6.41 6.42
N PRO A 110 25.90 6.65 6.89
CA PRO A 110 26.88 7.50 6.20
C PRO A 110 27.31 7.03 4.80
N ASP A 111 27.46 5.72 4.57
CA ASP A 111 27.91 5.18 3.28
C ASP A 111 26.93 5.44 2.10
N PRO A 112 25.62 5.11 2.19
CA PRO A 112 24.69 5.36 1.09
C PRO A 112 24.24 6.82 1.03
N ARG A 113 23.69 7.22 -0.12
CA ARG A 113 22.99 8.50 -0.26
C ARG A 113 21.82 8.55 0.72
N THR A 114 21.74 9.61 1.52
CA THR A 114 20.68 9.83 2.51
C THR A 114 19.69 10.91 2.10
N ASP A 115 20.07 11.80 1.20
CA ASP A 115 19.16 12.79 0.63
C ASP A 115 18.40 12.21 -0.57
N PHE A 116 17.09 12.40 -0.61
CA PHE A 116 16.24 11.93 -1.71
C PHE A 116 15.17 12.97 -2.02
N PRO A 117 14.69 13.03 -3.29
CA PRO A 117 13.48 13.78 -3.59
C PRO A 117 12.30 13.29 -2.74
N PRO A 118 11.20 14.07 -2.63
CA PRO A 118 9.99 13.63 -1.96
C PRO A 118 9.54 12.23 -2.41
N LEU A 119 8.91 11.47 -1.50
CA LEU A 119 8.44 10.12 -1.78
C LEU A 119 7.59 10.06 -3.05
N ARG A 120 7.71 8.96 -3.78
CA ARG A 120 6.93 8.73 -5.00
C ARG A 120 5.51 8.34 -4.64
N LEU A 121 4.67 9.34 -4.41
CA LEU A 121 3.25 9.10 -4.19
C LEU A 121 2.63 8.58 -5.48
N PRO A 122 1.83 7.50 -5.44
CA PRO A 122 0.97 7.16 -6.56
C PRO A 122 0.15 8.38 -6.91
N LYS A 123 0.15 8.78 -8.19
CA LYS A 123 -0.81 9.78 -8.66
C LYS A 123 -2.18 9.17 -8.34
N THR A 124 -2.86 9.68 -7.32
CA THR A 124 -4.29 9.42 -7.15
C THR A 124 -4.86 9.73 -8.52
N ILE A 125 -5.38 8.73 -9.22
CA ILE A 125 -6.32 9.02 -10.29
C ILE A 125 -7.43 9.70 -9.52
N ALA A 126 -7.39 11.04 -9.48
CA ALA A 126 -8.53 11.85 -9.10
C ALA A 126 -9.69 11.19 -9.83
N ALA A 127 -10.67 10.69 -9.06
CA ALA A 127 -11.84 10.03 -9.57
C ALA A 127 -12.18 10.69 -10.91
N GLN A 128 -12.00 9.98 -12.01
CA GLN A 128 -12.24 10.56 -13.31
C GLN A 128 -13.72 10.87 -13.36
N GLY A 129 -14.06 12.15 -13.16
CA GLY A 129 -15.29 12.78 -13.61
C GLY A 129 -16.62 12.15 -13.22
N LEU A 130 -16.74 11.42 -12.11
CA LEU A 130 -18.06 11.03 -11.61
C LEU A 130 -18.49 12.02 -10.52
N PRO A 131 -19.46 12.91 -10.79
CA PRO A 131 -20.04 13.74 -9.75
C PRO A 131 -20.57 12.83 -8.63
N PRO A 132 -20.49 13.25 -7.35
CA PRO A 132 -21.10 12.50 -6.26
C PRO A 132 -22.59 12.40 -6.58
N GLN A 133 -23.08 11.19 -6.88
CA GLN A 133 -24.51 10.96 -7.00
C GLN A 133 -25.13 11.13 -5.61
N LEU A 134 -25.57 12.34 -5.33
CA LEU A 134 -26.60 12.63 -4.35
C LEU A 134 -27.88 11.95 -4.86
N THR A 135 -28.23 10.81 -4.28
CA THR A 135 -29.56 10.24 -4.46
C THR A 135 -30.55 11.14 -3.72
N SER A 136 -31.05 12.17 -4.40
CA SER A 136 -32.31 12.80 -4.03
C SER A 136 -33.43 12.00 -4.68
N PHE A 137 -34.25 11.36 -3.86
CA PHE A 137 -35.49 10.74 -4.29
C PHE A 137 -36.46 11.87 -4.70
N ALA A 138 -36.49 12.20 -5.98
CA ALA A 138 -37.54 13.03 -6.54
C ALA A 138 -38.64 12.11 -7.07
N GLY A 139 -39.79 12.10 -6.39
CA GLY A 139 -40.98 11.37 -6.81
C GLY A 139 -41.43 11.82 -8.20
N LEU A 140 -41.67 10.84 -9.09
CA LEU A 140 -42.31 11.10 -10.37
C LEU A 140 -43.81 11.35 -10.12
N PRO A 141 -44.40 12.44 -10.64
CA PRO A 141 -45.84 12.57 -10.64
C PRO A 141 -46.46 11.52 -11.57
N SER A 142 -47.53 10.91 -11.09
CA SER A 142 -48.41 10.01 -11.84
C SER A 142 -48.89 10.65 -13.14
N ILE A 143 -48.66 9.99 -14.27
CA ILE A 143 -49.37 10.28 -15.53
C ILE A 143 -50.44 9.21 -15.70
N ASP A 144 -51.66 9.63 -15.38
CA ASP A 144 -52.90 8.97 -15.74
C ASP A 144 -53.24 9.41 -17.17
N LEU A 145 -53.16 8.50 -18.14
CA LEU A 145 -53.72 8.69 -19.47
C LEU A 145 -54.41 7.40 -19.91
N ALA A 146 -55.73 7.45 -19.77
CA ALA A 146 -56.69 6.52 -20.32
C ALA A 146 -56.80 6.63 -21.85
N ARG A 147 -57.05 5.45 -22.46
CA ARG A 147 -57.91 5.13 -23.63
C ARG A 147 -57.18 4.13 -24.52
N ASP A 148 -57.48 2.84 -24.38
CA ASP A 148 -58.66 2.20 -24.96
C ASP A 148 -58.71 2.36 -26.49
N GLN A 149 -58.11 1.38 -27.18
CA GLN A 149 -58.54 0.82 -28.47
C GLN A 149 -57.39 0.02 -29.11
N TRP A 150 -57.41 -1.30 -28.91
CA TRP A 150 -57.35 -2.27 -30.00
C TRP A 150 -57.62 -3.67 -29.42
N ARG A 151 -58.89 -4.08 -29.40
CA ARG A 151 -59.26 -5.48 -29.17
C ARG A 151 -60.26 -5.91 -30.23
N THR A 152 -59.71 -6.20 -31.40
CA THR A 152 -60.19 -7.09 -32.45
C THR A 152 -58.88 -7.55 -33.08
N ASP A 153 -58.52 -8.82 -33.17
CA ASP A 153 -59.29 -9.96 -33.56
C ASP A 153 -58.43 -11.19 -33.23
N ARG A 154 -58.95 -12.14 -32.45
CA ARG A 154 -58.62 -13.56 -32.58
C ARG A 154 -59.59 -14.39 -31.73
N SER A 155 -60.71 -14.68 -32.37
CA SER A 155 -61.46 -15.95 -32.28
C SER A 155 -60.61 -17.13 -31.79
N ALA A 156 -61.09 -17.86 -30.77
CA ALA A 156 -61.44 -19.28 -30.89
C ALA A 156 -61.88 -19.91 -29.54
N ARG A 157 -63.12 -20.42 -29.56
CA ARG A 157 -63.75 -21.44 -28.70
C ARG A 157 -64.40 -21.00 -27.39
#